data_AF-A0A2G6KXA8-F1
#
_entry.id   AF-A0A2G6KXA8-F1
#
_cell.length_a   1.000
_cell.length_b   1.000
_cell.length_c   1.000
_cell.angle_alpha   90.00
_cell.angle_beta   90.00
_cell.angle_gamma   90.00
#
_symmetry.space_group_name_H-M   'P 1'
#
loop_
_entity.id
_entity.type
_entity.pdbx_description
1 polymer ?
#
loop_
_entity_poly.entity_id
_entity_poly.type
_entity_poly.pdbx_seq_one_letter_code
_entity_poly.pdbx_strand_id
1 'polypeptide(L)'
;MQKYLMTWYGITDLKASLGLEQTTGPILGALLAEDYTDVVILGFTNPNKTENRISELQEKIAFIQSLDKDAAKEVINQFSNTVEAHNHIQQWLKNRLQAASKETNIQFEPVTLKNLNDTQGIYQAASQSLSAVTASKGEKQVTLYLSPGTPIMAFIWTFAATKYPDLNPRFIVSSQPGQAPEQIDLLKLDEKQDLTVNSQSDHYDVIFHLFSEQRIPVLLGINQFNCKMHVFVNTKQFPATVMRQFVMGGDFFELPVDPYSPENVRNEILKLVRSLPSSLRIGFNLTAGTKLMYAGALAACKSVNATPFYFDVKNNKVIFLDDFKSEKTVLIESVEPFISVNGNSLWISNDGDISQSSEFNSHLRNELTNELWKCRSKISKFYKKLVPIIDTQESFRFERPGIYMELSETLAAEIVINGRRFYFDHWPDFARYLCGGWFEEYAYQSLQPLLDSGKIKDLRLGLEVSIDDQKGYAYISEKNKPYQELDITFTDGRSLYIVECKAGAVKSDHIMKLQNIVRYFGGVSGQGILCCCFAPKNKVVAKKVLESGNVELVLGGDLRDQVEAMITKRSLGL
;
A
#
# COMPACT_ATOMS: atom_id res chain seq x y z
N MET A 1 -44.93 6.53 1.16
CA MET A 1 -43.72 6.25 0.35
C MET A 1 -42.63 5.74 1.26
N GLN A 2 -42.06 4.56 0.99
CA GLN A 2 -40.91 4.04 1.74
C GLN A 2 -39.62 4.68 1.23
N LYS A 3 -38.73 5.08 2.14
CA LYS A 3 -37.43 5.68 1.81
C LYS A 3 -36.33 4.73 2.22
N TYR A 4 -35.69 4.12 1.23
CA TYR A 4 -34.61 3.15 1.42
C TYR A 4 -33.25 3.82 1.31
N LEU A 5 -32.40 3.63 2.32
CA LEU A 5 -30.96 3.82 2.20
C LEU A 5 -30.29 2.47 2.00
N MET A 6 -29.51 2.29 0.94
CA MET A 6 -28.75 1.05 0.70
C MET A 6 -27.25 1.37 0.66
N THR A 7 -26.46 0.58 1.40
CA THR A 7 -25.05 0.89 1.61
C THR A 7 -24.26 -0.36 1.98
N TRP A 8 -22.95 -0.34 1.77
CA TRP A 8 -22.03 -1.19 2.53
C TRP A 8 -21.76 -0.53 3.90
N TYR A 9 -21.19 -1.23 4.86
CA TYR A 9 -20.50 -0.57 5.96
C TYR A 9 -18.99 -0.68 5.81
N GLY A 10 -18.28 0.39 6.21
CA GLY A 10 -16.83 0.46 6.13
C GLY A 10 -16.15 0.42 7.49
N ILE A 11 -14.82 0.42 7.45
CA ILE A 11 -13.98 0.48 8.65
C ILE A 11 -14.22 1.76 9.47
N THR A 12 -14.58 2.87 8.81
CA THR A 12 -14.89 4.15 9.47
C THR A 12 -16.17 4.05 10.29
N ASP A 13 -17.20 3.35 9.80
CA ASP A 13 -18.43 3.09 10.57
C ASP A 13 -18.13 2.27 11.82
N LEU A 14 -17.31 1.23 11.69
CA LEU A 14 -16.88 0.40 12.82
C LEU A 14 -16.04 1.20 13.85
N LYS A 15 -15.13 2.06 13.39
CA LYS A 15 -14.34 2.91 14.29
C LYS A 15 -15.22 3.91 15.05
N ALA A 16 -16.18 4.52 14.36
CA ALA A 16 -17.15 5.40 15.00
C ALA A 16 -18.01 4.66 16.03
N SER A 17 -18.43 3.42 15.74
CA SER A 17 -19.21 2.62 16.69
C SER A 17 -18.46 2.28 17.97
N LEU A 18 -17.13 2.13 17.87
CA LEU A 18 -16.22 1.88 18.98
C LEU A 18 -15.74 3.16 19.69
N GLY A 19 -16.16 4.35 19.23
CA GLY A 19 -15.72 5.63 19.78
C GLY A 19 -14.25 6.00 19.49
N LEU A 20 -13.67 5.38 18.47
CA LEU A 20 -12.28 5.61 18.02
C LEU A 20 -12.16 6.66 16.91
N GLU A 21 -13.29 7.04 16.32
CA GLU A 21 -13.41 8.12 15.36
C GLU A 21 -14.12 9.29 16.07
N GLN A 22 -13.65 10.52 15.89
CA GLN A 22 -14.36 11.70 16.44
C GLN A 22 -15.60 12.09 15.62
N THR A 23 -15.86 11.38 14.51
CA THR A 23 -17.04 11.60 13.67
C THR A 23 -18.17 10.65 14.05
N THR A 24 -19.39 10.95 13.63
CA THR A 24 -20.56 10.09 13.85
C THR A 24 -20.53 8.79 13.03
N GLY A 25 -19.56 8.61 12.13
CA GLY A 25 -19.54 7.50 11.17
C GLY A 25 -20.42 7.78 9.93
N PRO A 26 -19.99 7.38 8.72
CA PRO A 26 -20.72 7.68 7.48
C PRO A 26 -22.20 7.30 7.49
N ILE A 27 -22.55 6.06 7.88
CA ILE A 27 -23.93 5.55 7.84
C ILE A 27 -24.83 6.29 8.83
N LEU A 28 -24.39 6.41 10.09
CA LEU A 28 -25.18 7.10 11.10
C LEU A 28 -25.36 8.58 10.71
N GLY A 29 -24.32 9.22 10.18
CA GLY A 29 -24.42 10.58 9.64
C GLY A 29 -25.52 10.72 8.57
N ALA A 30 -25.61 9.76 7.64
CA ALA A 30 -26.66 9.73 6.61
C ALA A 30 -28.06 9.54 7.21
N LEU A 31 -28.21 8.61 8.16
CA LEU A 31 -29.50 8.31 8.81
C LEU A 31 -29.99 9.43 9.73
N LEU A 32 -29.09 10.25 10.26
CA LEU A 32 -29.45 11.44 11.03
C LEU A 32 -29.84 12.61 10.11
N ALA A 33 -29.17 12.75 8.96
CA ALA A 33 -29.38 13.84 8.02
C ALA A 33 -30.73 13.79 7.27
N GLU A 34 -31.29 12.60 7.03
CA GLU A 34 -32.58 12.42 6.36
C GLU A 34 -33.42 11.32 7.01
N ASP A 35 -34.75 11.44 6.93
CA ASP A 35 -35.71 10.46 7.46
C ASP A 35 -35.89 9.28 6.48
N TYR A 36 -35.06 8.24 6.64
CA TYR A 36 -35.24 6.96 5.96
C TYR A 36 -36.17 6.05 6.75
N THR A 37 -37.08 5.35 6.06
CA THR A 37 -37.94 4.33 6.69
C THR A 37 -37.18 3.03 6.88
N ASP A 38 -36.29 2.71 5.95
CA ASP A 38 -35.56 1.45 5.89
C ASP A 38 -34.10 1.70 5.49
N VAL A 39 -33.19 0.95 6.10
CA VAL A 39 -31.79 0.89 5.67
C VAL A 39 -31.37 -0.56 5.45
N VAL A 40 -30.80 -0.83 4.28
CA VAL A 40 -30.18 -2.12 3.93
C VAL A 40 -28.67 -1.95 3.96
N ILE A 41 -28.01 -2.65 4.89
CA ILE A 41 -26.56 -2.58 5.10
C ILE A 41 -25.95 -3.91 4.71
N LEU A 42 -25.07 -3.89 3.70
CA LEU A 42 -24.26 -5.03 3.31
C LEU A 42 -22.97 -5.07 4.14
N GLY A 43 -22.67 -6.21 4.73
CA GLY A 43 -21.48 -6.40 5.55
C GLY A 43 -20.58 -7.50 5.03
N PHE A 44 -19.37 -7.17 4.59
CA PHE A 44 -18.40 -8.20 4.19
C PHE A 44 -18.04 -9.10 5.39
N THR A 45 -18.27 -10.40 5.26
CA THR A 45 -17.83 -11.44 6.19
C THR A 45 -16.61 -12.14 5.62
N ASN A 46 -15.48 -12.06 6.31
CA ASN A 46 -14.24 -12.72 5.90
C ASN A 46 -14.26 -14.19 6.37
N PRO A 47 -14.30 -15.19 5.46
CA PRO A 47 -14.40 -16.59 5.84
C PRO A 47 -13.16 -17.09 6.61
N ASN A 48 -12.03 -16.40 6.50
CA ASN A 48 -10.78 -16.77 7.17
C ASN A 48 -10.69 -16.23 8.61
N LYS A 49 -11.63 -15.38 9.05
CA LYS A 49 -11.69 -14.91 10.42
C LYS A 49 -12.70 -15.78 11.17
N THR A 50 -12.20 -16.74 11.95
CA THR A 50 -13.01 -17.55 12.86
C THR A 50 -13.70 -16.69 13.92
N GLU A 51 -14.91 -17.11 14.35
CA GLU A 51 -15.66 -16.56 15.48
C GLU A 51 -14.78 -16.56 16.75
N ASN A 52 -14.06 -15.47 16.99
CA ASN A 52 -13.27 -15.32 18.20
C ASN A 52 -14.19 -14.97 19.37
N ARG A 53 -14.05 -15.74 20.44
CA ARG A 53 -14.88 -15.76 21.66
C ARG A 53 -15.33 -14.36 22.10
N ILE A 54 -16.62 -14.10 21.96
CA ILE A 54 -17.37 -12.89 22.36
C ILE A 54 -16.94 -12.35 23.74
N SER A 55 -16.63 -13.24 24.68
CA SER A 55 -16.20 -12.91 26.05
C SER A 55 -14.86 -12.17 26.13
N GLU A 56 -13.86 -12.56 25.33
CA GLU A 56 -12.55 -11.87 25.32
C GLU A 56 -12.61 -10.52 24.61
N LEU A 57 -13.59 -10.35 23.71
CA LEU A 57 -13.73 -9.15 22.89
C LEU A 57 -14.53 -8.05 23.60
N GLN A 58 -15.59 -8.39 24.35
CA GLN A 58 -16.32 -7.41 25.16
C GLN A 58 -15.44 -6.79 26.25
N GLU A 59 -14.57 -7.59 26.88
CA GLU A 59 -13.55 -7.08 27.81
C GLU A 59 -12.56 -6.16 27.10
N LYS A 60 -12.07 -6.51 25.91
CA LYS A 60 -11.15 -5.64 25.15
C LYS A 60 -11.82 -4.35 24.69
N ILE A 61 -13.08 -4.40 24.22
CA ILE A 61 -13.86 -3.23 23.78
C ILE A 61 -14.10 -2.23 24.92
N ALA A 62 -14.37 -2.71 26.14
CA ALA A 62 -14.54 -1.85 27.31
C ALA A 62 -13.28 -1.01 27.63
N PHE A 63 -12.10 -1.49 27.24
CA PHE A 63 -10.83 -0.78 27.44
C PHE A 63 -10.33 -0.03 26.19
N ILE A 64 -10.98 -0.13 25.03
CA ILE A 64 -10.51 0.48 23.76
C ILE A 64 -10.27 1.99 23.88
N GLN A 65 -11.08 2.72 24.65
CA GLN A 65 -10.89 4.17 24.85
C GLN A 65 -9.64 4.50 25.70
N SER A 66 -9.14 3.52 26.46
CA SER A 66 -7.90 3.61 27.26
C SER A 66 -6.68 2.98 26.56
N LEU A 67 -6.90 2.26 25.45
CA LEU A 67 -5.83 1.67 24.65
C LEU A 67 -5.13 2.75 23.82
N ASP A 68 -3.83 2.56 23.58
CA ASP A 68 -3.12 3.35 22.58
C ASP A 68 -3.71 3.12 21.18
N LYS A 69 -3.41 4.04 20.24
CA LYS A 69 -3.98 4.03 18.88
C LYS A 69 -3.70 2.72 18.12
N ASP A 70 -2.63 2.02 18.47
CA ASP A 70 -2.16 0.84 17.74
C ASP A 70 -2.79 -0.45 18.28
N ALA A 71 -2.93 -0.60 19.59
CA ALA A 71 -3.71 -1.66 20.22
C ALA A 71 -5.19 -1.59 19.78
N ALA A 72 -5.74 -0.38 19.64
CA ALA A 72 -7.07 -0.18 19.06
C ALA A 72 -7.15 -0.67 17.60
N LYS A 73 -6.12 -0.40 16.79
CA LYS A 73 -6.04 -0.82 15.38
C LYS A 73 -5.96 -2.33 15.21
N GLU A 74 -5.19 -3.02 16.05
CA GLU A 74 -5.09 -4.48 15.99
C GLU A 74 -6.41 -5.16 16.38
N VAL A 75 -7.07 -4.67 17.43
CA VAL A 75 -8.41 -5.15 17.82
C VAL A 75 -9.41 -4.91 16.69
N ILE A 76 -9.41 -3.73 16.06
CA ILE A 76 -10.25 -3.45 14.88
C ILE A 76 -9.94 -4.41 13.74
N ASN A 77 -8.67 -4.70 13.46
CA ASN A 77 -8.29 -5.60 12.39
C ASN A 77 -8.75 -7.03 12.67
N GLN A 78 -8.72 -7.51 13.91
CA GLN A 78 -9.22 -8.83 14.27
C GLN A 78 -10.76 -8.88 14.22
N PHE A 79 -11.42 -7.81 14.68
CA PHE A 79 -12.87 -7.73 14.81
C PHE A 79 -13.60 -7.42 13.50
N SER A 80 -13.04 -6.58 12.64
CA SER A 80 -13.67 -6.17 11.39
C SER A 80 -14.02 -7.36 10.49
N ASN A 81 -15.12 -7.27 9.77
CA ASN A 81 -15.59 -8.30 8.83
C ASN A 81 -15.89 -9.66 9.49
N THR A 82 -16.27 -9.67 10.78
CA THR A 82 -16.79 -10.85 11.48
C THR A 82 -18.28 -10.70 11.82
N VAL A 83 -18.94 -11.81 12.16
CA VAL A 83 -20.35 -11.82 12.55
C VAL A 83 -20.58 -10.94 13.80
N GLU A 84 -19.62 -10.92 14.72
CA GLU A 84 -19.69 -10.12 15.93
C GLU A 84 -19.62 -8.61 15.64
N ALA A 85 -18.78 -8.19 14.68
CA ALA A 85 -18.73 -6.78 14.27
C ALA A 85 -20.03 -6.32 13.62
N HIS A 86 -20.61 -7.18 12.79
CA HIS A 86 -21.91 -6.94 12.17
C HIS A 86 -23.00 -6.73 13.23
N ASN A 87 -23.07 -7.64 14.21
CA ASN A 87 -24.01 -7.55 15.33
C ASN A 87 -23.79 -6.28 16.16
N HIS A 88 -22.54 -5.94 16.46
CA HIS A 88 -22.19 -4.73 17.21
C HIS A 88 -22.64 -3.45 16.49
N ILE A 89 -22.35 -3.32 15.19
CA ILE A 89 -22.77 -2.16 14.40
C ILE A 89 -24.30 -2.06 14.34
N GLN A 90 -24.99 -3.19 14.15
CA GLN A 90 -26.46 -3.19 14.10
C GLN A 90 -27.06 -2.71 15.43
N GLN A 91 -26.53 -3.18 16.56
CA GLN A 91 -26.98 -2.74 17.89
C GLN A 91 -26.64 -1.27 18.14
N TRP A 92 -25.43 -0.84 17.79
CA TRP A 92 -24.99 0.54 17.95
C TRP A 92 -25.88 1.52 17.14
N LEU A 93 -26.16 1.20 15.86
CA LEU A 93 -27.06 2.01 15.04
C LEU A 93 -28.47 2.08 15.64
N LYS A 94 -29.05 0.95 16.07
CA LYS A 94 -30.37 0.91 16.73
C LYS A 94 -30.42 1.84 17.94
N ASN A 95 -29.43 1.75 18.82
CA ASN A 95 -29.36 2.57 20.03
C ASN A 95 -29.23 4.07 19.70
N ARG A 96 -28.40 4.42 18.71
CA ARG A 96 -28.19 5.81 18.30
C ARG A 96 -29.41 6.43 17.62
N LEU A 97 -30.13 5.67 16.80
CA LEU A 97 -31.37 6.14 16.17
C LEU A 97 -32.48 6.30 17.19
N GLN A 98 -32.62 5.37 18.12
CA GLN A 98 -33.58 5.49 19.22
C GLN A 98 -33.31 6.74 20.08
N ALA A 99 -32.04 7.00 20.41
CA ALA A 99 -31.64 8.20 21.15
C ALA A 99 -31.90 9.51 20.37
N ALA A 100 -31.93 9.45 19.04
CA ALA A 100 -32.27 10.56 18.15
C ALA A 100 -33.76 10.61 17.77
N SER A 101 -34.61 9.76 18.38
CA SER A 101 -36.04 9.63 18.06
C SER A 101 -36.32 9.34 16.57
N LYS A 102 -35.43 8.57 15.92
CA LYS A 102 -35.56 8.13 14.53
C LYS A 102 -36.10 6.70 14.47
N GLU A 103 -37.18 6.49 13.72
CA GLU A 103 -37.79 5.18 13.48
C GLU A 103 -37.37 4.64 12.11
N THR A 104 -36.15 4.11 12.00
CA THR A 104 -35.65 3.46 10.78
C THR A 104 -35.49 1.96 11.02
N ASN A 105 -36.07 1.15 10.13
CA ASN A 105 -35.89 -0.29 10.12
C ASN A 105 -34.50 -0.67 9.57
N ILE A 106 -33.67 -1.33 10.38
CA ILE A 106 -32.31 -1.74 10.00
C ILE A 106 -32.28 -3.21 9.56
N GLN A 107 -32.12 -3.42 8.26
CA GLN A 107 -31.83 -4.72 7.65
C GLN A 107 -30.32 -4.83 7.41
N PHE A 108 -29.68 -5.77 8.10
CA PHE A 108 -28.26 -6.06 7.93
C PHE A 108 -28.09 -7.40 7.21
N GLU A 109 -27.34 -7.40 6.11
CA GLU A 109 -27.10 -8.59 5.29
C GLU A 109 -25.60 -8.94 5.31
N PRO A 110 -25.19 -9.99 6.04
CA PRO A 110 -23.83 -10.47 5.99
C PRO A 110 -23.55 -11.13 4.64
N VAL A 111 -22.48 -10.71 3.98
CA VAL A 111 -22.06 -11.18 2.65
C VAL A 111 -20.68 -11.81 2.75
N THR A 112 -20.61 -13.13 2.60
CA THR A 112 -19.33 -13.83 2.54
C THR A 112 -18.66 -13.56 1.19
N LEU A 113 -17.52 -12.86 1.21
CA LEU A 113 -16.71 -12.59 0.03
C LEU A 113 -15.37 -13.32 0.13
N LYS A 114 -14.75 -13.65 -1.01
CA LYS A 114 -13.40 -14.25 -1.02
C LYS A 114 -12.34 -13.27 -0.48
N ASN A 115 -12.49 -12.00 -0.81
CA ASN A 115 -11.70 -10.89 -0.32
C ASN A 115 -12.50 -9.57 -0.48
N LEU A 116 -11.97 -8.45 0.00
CA LEU A 116 -12.68 -7.16 0.04
C LEU A 116 -13.05 -6.61 -1.35
N ASN A 117 -12.39 -7.09 -2.42
CA ASN A 117 -12.60 -6.67 -3.80
C ASN A 117 -13.16 -7.82 -4.67
N ASP A 118 -13.83 -8.81 -4.07
CA ASP A 118 -14.50 -9.90 -4.79
C ASP A 118 -15.66 -9.35 -5.63
N THR A 119 -15.34 -8.88 -6.84
CA THR A 119 -16.29 -8.18 -7.72
C THR A 119 -17.54 -8.98 -7.99
N GLN A 120 -17.40 -10.28 -8.25
CA GLN A 120 -18.54 -11.16 -8.51
C GLN A 120 -19.43 -11.28 -7.26
N GLY A 121 -18.84 -11.51 -6.08
CA GLY A 121 -19.60 -11.59 -4.83
C GLY A 121 -20.28 -10.26 -4.47
N ILE A 122 -19.58 -9.14 -4.64
CA ILE A 122 -20.12 -7.79 -4.41
C ILE A 122 -21.28 -7.51 -5.38
N TYR A 123 -21.13 -7.86 -6.66
CA TYR A 123 -22.18 -7.68 -7.67
C TYR A 123 -23.41 -8.53 -7.40
N GLN A 124 -23.23 -9.80 -7.03
CA GLN A 124 -24.32 -10.69 -6.66
C GLN A 124 -25.08 -10.14 -5.45
N ALA A 125 -24.37 -9.72 -4.39
CA ALA A 125 -24.99 -9.16 -3.19
C ALA A 125 -25.77 -7.88 -3.51
N ALA A 126 -25.13 -6.89 -4.14
CA ALA A 126 -25.78 -5.62 -4.49
C ALA A 126 -27.02 -5.84 -5.39
N SER A 127 -26.92 -6.74 -6.37
CA SER A 127 -28.03 -7.07 -7.27
C SER A 127 -29.18 -7.78 -6.55
N GLN A 128 -28.88 -8.70 -5.62
CA GLN A 128 -29.88 -9.39 -4.82
C GLN A 128 -30.63 -8.41 -3.91
N SER A 129 -29.92 -7.52 -3.23
CA SER A 129 -30.54 -6.52 -2.35
C SER A 129 -31.40 -5.53 -3.15
N LEU A 130 -30.92 -5.07 -4.33
CA LEU A 130 -31.73 -4.22 -5.23
C LEU A 130 -32.97 -4.96 -5.74
N SER A 131 -32.84 -6.24 -6.10
CA SER A 131 -33.98 -7.07 -6.52
C SER A 131 -35.00 -7.21 -5.39
N ALA A 132 -34.57 -7.40 -4.15
CA ALA A 132 -35.44 -7.52 -2.99
C ALA A 132 -36.19 -6.20 -2.70
N VAL A 133 -35.49 -5.07 -2.73
CA VAL A 133 -36.11 -3.74 -2.61
C VAL A 133 -37.04 -3.46 -3.77
N THR A 134 -36.72 -3.88 -4.99
CA THR A 134 -37.64 -3.74 -6.15
C THR A 134 -38.92 -4.56 -5.95
N ALA A 135 -38.78 -5.79 -5.46
CA ALA A 135 -39.90 -6.72 -5.26
C ALA A 135 -40.83 -6.37 -4.09
N SER A 136 -40.43 -5.50 -3.15
CA SER A 136 -41.32 -5.07 -2.06
C SER A 136 -42.56 -4.31 -2.60
N LYS A 137 -43.64 -4.19 -1.84
CA LYS A 137 -44.86 -3.52 -2.32
C LYS A 137 -44.87 -2.05 -1.92
N GLY A 138 -45.48 -1.21 -2.76
CA GLY A 138 -45.69 0.22 -2.49
C GLY A 138 -44.73 1.14 -3.22
N GLU A 139 -45.00 2.45 -3.12
CA GLU A 139 -44.16 3.50 -3.69
C GLU A 139 -42.88 3.69 -2.86
N LYS A 140 -41.73 3.78 -3.53
CA LYS A 140 -40.41 3.77 -2.90
C LYS A 140 -39.51 4.84 -3.48
N GLN A 141 -38.65 5.38 -2.64
CA GLN A 141 -37.50 6.18 -3.03
C GLN A 141 -36.24 5.46 -2.57
N VAL A 142 -35.36 5.09 -3.50
CA VAL A 142 -34.11 4.40 -3.20
C VAL A 142 -32.96 5.39 -3.23
N THR A 143 -32.11 5.35 -2.20
CA THR A 143 -30.86 6.10 -2.13
C THR A 143 -29.69 5.14 -1.94
N LEU A 144 -28.71 5.18 -2.85
CA LEU A 144 -27.49 4.38 -2.80
C LEU A 144 -26.34 5.24 -2.26
N TYR A 145 -25.74 4.77 -1.17
CA TYR A 145 -24.62 5.47 -0.53
C TYR A 145 -23.29 4.87 -0.96
N LEU A 146 -22.51 5.65 -1.71
CA LEU A 146 -21.31 5.17 -2.39
C LEU A 146 -20.03 5.33 -1.56
N SER A 147 -20.06 6.08 -0.46
CA SER A 147 -18.85 6.35 0.32
C SER A 147 -18.43 5.21 1.25
N PRO A 148 -19.33 4.51 1.96
CA PRO A 148 -18.93 3.35 2.75
C PRO A 148 -18.40 2.20 1.88
N GLY A 149 -17.33 1.54 2.34
CA GLY A 149 -16.69 0.44 1.61
C GLY A 149 -15.58 0.87 0.64
N THR A 150 -15.25 -0.02 -0.29
CA THR A 150 -14.19 0.18 -1.30
C THR A 150 -14.73 0.92 -2.54
N PRO A 151 -13.85 1.54 -3.35
CA PRO A 151 -14.27 2.11 -4.64
C PRO A 151 -14.97 1.11 -5.56
N ILE A 152 -14.59 -0.17 -5.52
CA ILE A 152 -15.26 -1.25 -6.27
C ILE A 152 -16.70 -1.46 -5.78
N MET A 153 -16.93 -1.42 -4.46
CA MET A 153 -18.29 -1.50 -3.91
C MET A 153 -19.16 -0.32 -4.36
N ALA A 154 -18.59 0.89 -4.37
CA ALA A 154 -19.24 2.08 -4.90
C ALA A 154 -19.61 1.91 -6.38
N PHE A 155 -18.66 1.46 -7.19
CA PHE A 155 -18.89 1.17 -8.61
C PHE A 155 -20.04 0.20 -8.82
N ILE A 156 -20.00 -0.93 -8.12
CA ILE A 156 -20.94 -2.02 -8.31
C ILE A 156 -22.36 -1.59 -7.91
N TRP A 157 -22.53 -0.71 -6.91
CA TRP A 157 -23.84 -0.10 -6.65
C TRP A 157 -24.36 0.65 -7.87
N THR A 158 -23.53 1.53 -8.47
CA THR A 158 -23.92 2.30 -9.65
C THR A 158 -24.19 1.41 -10.87
N PHE A 159 -23.44 0.33 -11.04
CA PHE A 159 -23.60 -0.60 -12.15
C PHE A 159 -24.82 -1.51 -11.97
N ALA A 160 -25.03 -2.08 -10.78
CA ALA A 160 -26.20 -2.91 -10.50
C ALA A 160 -27.50 -2.11 -10.63
N ALA A 161 -27.49 -0.84 -10.23
CA ALA A 161 -28.64 0.07 -10.35
C ALA A 161 -29.14 0.25 -11.80
N THR A 162 -28.27 0.11 -12.82
CA THR A 162 -28.71 0.26 -14.22
C THR A 162 -29.66 -0.84 -14.67
N LYS A 163 -29.69 -1.98 -13.98
CA LYS A 163 -30.65 -3.06 -14.25
C LYS A 163 -32.03 -2.83 -13.63
N TYR A 164 -32.19 -1.75 -12.87
CA TYR A 164 -33.42 -1.41 -12.16
C TYR A 164 -33.82 0.05 -12.45
N PRO A 165 -34.04 0.43 -13.73
CA PRO A 165 -34.31 1.81 -14.12
C PRO A 165 -35.55 2.40 -13.44
N ASP A 166 -36.56 1.56 -13.16
CA ASP A 166 -37.81 1.95 -12.50
C ASP A 166 -37.60 2.45 -11.06
N LEU A 167 -36.50 2.07 -10.40
CA LEU A 167 -36.18 2.57 -9.07
C LEU A 167 -35.71 4.03 -9.07
N ASN A 168 -35.16 4.50 -10.21
CA ASN A 168 -34.54 5.82 -10.38
C ASN A 168 -33.75 6.27 -9.13
N PRO A 169 -32.73 5.51 -8.68
CA PRO A 169 -32.12 5.70 -7.39
C PRO A 169 -31.38 7.04 -7.30
N ARG A 170 -31.48 7.66 -6.13
CA ARG A 170 -30.63 8.79 -5.73
C ARG A 170 -29.26 8.27 -5.32
N PHE A 171 -28.20 9.02 -5.61
CA PHE A 171 -26.85 8.66 -5.19
C PHE A 171 -26.32 9.69 -4.22
N ILE A 172 -25.71 9.23 -3.12
CA ILE A 172 -25.11 10.11 -2.12
C ILE A 172 -23.68 9.67 -1.78
N VAL A 173 -22.88 10.62 -1.30
CA VAL A 173 -21.47 10.46 -0.96
C VAL A 173 -21.10 11.41 0.18
N SER A 174 -20.22 10.96 1.08
CA SER A 174 -19.57 11.84 2.06
C SER A 174 -18.36 12.51 1.40
N SER A 175 -18.47 13.81 1.15
CA SER A 175 -17.41 14.67 0.63
C SER A 175 -16.38 15.02 1.71
N GLN A 176 -16.84 15.24 2.94
CA GLN A 176 -16.02 15.63 4.09
C GLN A 176 -16.33 14.78 5.33
N PRO A 177 -15.31 14.40 6.12
CA PRO A 177 -15.52 13.71 7.39
C PRO A 177 -16.39 14.53 8.35
N GLY A 178 -17.41 13.90 8.94
CA GLY A 178 -18.28 14.53 9.94
C GLY A 178 -19.39 15.43 9.39
N GLN A 179 -19.44 15.67 8.07
CA GLN A 179 -20.57 16.37 7.44
C GLN A 179 -21.63 15.39 6.93
N ALA A 180 -22.84 15.92 6.70
CA ALA A 180 -23.91 15.16 6.06
C ALA A 180 -23.48 14.75 4.63
N PRO A 181 -23.89 13.56 4.15
CA PRO A 181 -23.62 13.16 2.79
C PRO A 181 -24.37 14.05 1.80
N GLU A 182 -23.73 14.32 0.67
CA GLU A 182 -24.26 15.13 -0.41
C GLU A 182 -24.82 14.25 -1.51
N GLN A 183 -25.92 14.69 -2.11
CA GLN A 183 -26.45 14.06 -3.31
C GLN A 183 -25.54 14.36 -4.50
N ILE A 184 -25.20 13.34 -5.27
CA ILE A 184 -24.54 13.50 -6.56
C ILE A 184 -25.50 13.14 -7.68
N ASP A 185 -25.44 13.92 -8.75
CA ASP A 185 -26.11 13.58 -9.99
C ASP A 185 -25.17 12.70 -10.83
N LEU A 186 -25.29 11.39 -10.65
CA LEU A 186 -24.85 10.46 -11.67
C LEU A 186 -25.94 10.49 -12.73
N LEU A 187 -25.83 11.40 -13.70
CA LEU A 187 -26.82 11.55 -14.78
C LEU A 187 -27.30 10.18 -15.23
N LYS A 188 -28.64 10.06 -15.35
CA LYS A 188 -29.36 8.85 -15.76
C LYS A 188 -28.49 8.03 -16.69
N LEU A 189 -28.07 6.87 -16.19
CA LEU A 189 -27.33 5.87 -16.93
C LEU A 189 -28.25 5.38 -18.05
N ASP A 190 -28.33 6.12 -19.15
CA ASP A 190 -29.22 5.83 -20.25
C ASP A 190 -28.94 4.40 -20.74
N GLU A 191 -30.02 3.62 -20.77
CA GLU A 191 -30.02 2.26 -21.25
C GLU A 191 -29.61 2.22 -22.73
N LYS A 192 -28.93 1.11 -23.07
CA LYS A 192 -28.43 0.68 -24.37
C LYS A 192 -27.06 1.21 -24.76
N GLN A 193 -26.06 0.38 -24.46
CA GLN A 193 -25.12 -0.03 -25.49
C GLN A 193 -24.71 -1.48 -25.22
N ASP A 194 -24.90 -2.35 -26.22
CA ASP A 194 -24.32 -3.69 -26.25
C ASP A 194 -22.81 -3.53 -26.10
N LEU A 195 -22.30 -3.81 -24.90
CA LEU A 195 -20.86 -3.88 -24.58
C LEU A 195 -20.25 -5.07 -25.33
N THR A 196 -20.14 -4.93 -26.64
CA THR A 196 -19.39 -5.82 -27.54
C THR A 196 -18.18 -5.06 -28.07
N VAL A 197 -17.44 -4.42 -27.16
CA VAL A 197 -16.05 -4.08 -27.45
C VAL A 197 -15.24 -5.28 -26.96
N ASN A 198 -14.43 -5.85 -27.84
CA ASN A 198 -13.43 -6.86 -27.47
C ASN A 198 -12.61 -6.32 -26.29
N SER A 199 -12.96 -6.78 -25.08
CA SER A 199 -12.41 -6.35 -23.79
C SER A 199 -10.97 -6.85 -23.53
N GLN A 200 -10.31 -7.32 -24.60
CA GLN A 200 -8.97 -7.87 -24.57
C GLN A 200 -8.15 -7.18 -25.65
N SER A 201 -7.69 -5.97 -25.38
CA SER A 201 -6.49 -5.54 -26.06
C SER A 201 -5.59 -4.81 -25.09
N ASP A 202 -4.32 -5.19 -25.15
CA ASP A 202 -3.22 -4.55 -24.44
C ASP A 202 -2.92 -3.14 -24.98
N HIS A 203 -3.80 -2.57 -25.81
CA HIS A 203 -3.63 -1.29 -26.50
C HIS A 203 -4.76 -0.30 -26.18
N TYR A 204 -4.38 0.93 -25.86
CA TYR A 204 -5.25 2.10 -25.83
C TYR A 204 -4.57 3.25 -26.58
N ASP A 205 -5.33 4.13 -27.21
CA ASP A 205 -4.75 5.33 -27.80
C ASP A 205 -4.56 6.41 -26.73
N VAL A 206 -5.50 6.49 -25.78
CA VAL A 206 -5.48 7.42 -24.65
C VAL A 206 -5.89 6.70 -23.36
N ILE A 207 -5.15 6.92 -22.27
CA ILE A 207 -5.57 6.48 -20.93
C ILE A 207 -5.70 7.68 -20.01
N PHE A 208 -6.87 7.81 -19.38
CA PHE A 208 -7.13 8.73 -18.29
C PHE A 208 -6.80 8.04 -16.96
N HIS A 209 -5.83 8.59 -16.23
CA HIS A 209 -5.44 8.11 -14.91
C HIS A 209 -5.93 9.09 -13.86
N LEU A 210 -6.81 8.64 -12.96
CA LEU A 210 -7.00 9.37 -11.71
C LEU A 210 -5.66 9.40 -10.95
N PHE A 211 -5.29 10.56 -10.42
CA PHE A 211 -3.98 10.75 -9.79
C PHE A 211 -4.09 11.46 -8.44
N SER A 212 -3.45 10.88 -7.42
CA SER A 212 -3.38 11.43 -6.05
C SER A 212 -2.11 10.93 -5.34
N GLU A 213 -2.14 10.75 -4.01
CA GLU A 213 -1.01 10.22 -3.22
C GLU A 213 -0.58 8.80 -3.66
N GLN A 214 -1.52 7.97 -4.12
CA GLN A 214 -1.22 6.60 -4.57
C GLN A 214 -0.73 6.59 -6.02
N ARG A 215 0.59 6.45 -6.19
CA ARG A 215 1.26 6.55 -7.50
C ARG A 215 1.47 5.21 -8.19
N ILE A 216 1.73 4.14 -7.45
CA ILE A 216 1.99 2.79 -8.00
C ILE A 216 0.88 2.28 -8.93
N PRO A 217 -0.43 2.41 -8.61
CA PRO A 217 -1.49 1.98 -9.53
C PRO A 217 -1.46 2.68 -10.89
N VAL A 218 -0.96 3.92 -10.93
CA VAL A 218 -0.85 4.70 -12.17
C VAL A 218 0.37 4.23 -12.97
N LEU A 219 1.51 3.99 -12.31
CA LEU A 219 2.67 3.36 -12.94
C LEU A 219 2.33 1.98 -13.53
N LEU A 220 1.58 1.16 -12.81
CA LEU A 220 1.07 -0.11 -13.33
C LEU A 220 0.18 0.11 -14.56
N GLY A 221 -0.65 1.15 -14.58
CA GLY A 221 -1.45 1.52 -15.75
C GLY A 221 -0.61 1.90 -16.97
N ILE A 222 0.56 2.51 -16.78
CA ILE A 222 1.52 2.83 -17.84
C ILE A 222 2.20 1.54 -18.34
N ASN A 223 2.61 0.65 -17.43
CA ASN A 223 3.33 -0.58 -17.78
C ASN A 223 2.42 -1.67 -18.37
N GLN A 224 1.15 -1.72 -17.95
CA GLN A 224 0.21 -2.78 -18.30
C GLN A 224 -0.27 -2.70 -19.76
N PHE A 225 -0.41 -1.47 -20.29
CA PHE A 225 -1.05 -1.24 -21.57
C PHE A 225 -0.16 -0.38 -22.46
N ASN A 226 -0.01 -0.80 -23.72
CA ASN A 226 0.55 0.03 -24.75
C ASN A 226 -0.36 1.24 -24.98
N CYS A 227 0.17 2.43 -24.76
CA CYS A 227 -0.60 3.66 -24.88
C CYS A 227 0.25 4.81 -25.40
N LYS A 228 -0.33 5.62 -26.30
CA LYS A 228 0.34 6.78 -26.89
C LYS A 228 0.16 8.04 -26.07
N MET A 229 -0.97 8.21 -25.37
CA MET A 229 -1.26 9.42 -24.61
C MET A 229 -1.77 9.09 -23.21
N HIS A 230 -1.08 9.58 -22.19
CA HIS A 230 -1.48 9.46 -20.80
C HIS A 230 -1.96 10.80 -20.27
N VAL A 231 -3.23 10.84 -19.87
CA VAL A 231 -3.88 12.00 -19.25
C VAL A 231 -3.98 11.76 -17.75
N PHE A 232 -3.32 12.58 -16.94
CA PHE A 232 -3.35 12.50 -15.49
C PHE A 232 -4.40 13.47 -14.96
N VAL A 233 -5.53 12.92 -14.52
CA VAL A 233 -6.63 13.67 -13.90
C VAL A 233 -6.26 13.90 -12.43
N ASN A 234 -5.74 15.08 -12.15
CA ASN A 234 -5.07 15.37 -10.89
C ASN A 234 -5.58 16.65 -10.23
N THR A 235 -5.12 16.93 -9.03
CA THR A 235 -5.40 18.19 -8.34
C THR A 235 -4.14 19.05 -8.33
N LYS A 236 -4.29 20.36 -8.14
CA LYS A 236 -3.13 21.26 -8.00
C LYS A 236 -2.19 20.87 -6.85
N GLN A 237 -2.71 20.20 -5.82
CA GLN A 237 -1.93 19.72 -4.67
C GLN A 237 -1.10 18.47 -5.00
N PHE A 238 -1.54 17.68 -5.98
CA PHE A 238 -0.89 16.42 -6.38
C PHE A 238 -0.52 16.47 -7.88
N PRO A 239 0.51 17.24 -8.27
CA PRO A 239 1.00 17.25 -9.65
C PRO A 239 1.51 15.86 -10.05
N ALA A 240 1.25 15.47 -11.31
CA ALA A 240 1.65 14.19 -11.87
C ALA A 240 3.00 14.24 -12.60
N THR A 241 3.75 15.35 -12.48
CA THR A 241 5.03 15.59 -13.15
C THR A 241 6.04 14.46 -12.96
N VAL A 242 6.05 13.80 -11.78
CA VAL A 242 6.90 12.63 -11.49
C VAL A 242 6.66 11.46 -12.44
N MET A 243 5.48 11.35 -13.04
CA MET A 243 5.15 10.27 -13.98
C MET A 243 5.74 10.46 -15.38
N ARG A 244 6.19 11.68 -15.72
CA ARG A 244 6.73 11.99 -17.04
C ARG A 244 7.90 11.08 -17.43
N GLN A 245 8.74 10.71 -16.45
CA GLN A 245 9.89 9.82 -16.67
C GLN A 245 9.50 8.39 -17.10
N PHE A 246 8.26 7.97 -16.82
CA PHE A 246 7.76 6.63 -17.17
C PHE A 246 6.95 6.60 -18.48
N VAL A 247 6.52 7.76 -18.98
CA VAL A 247 5.80 7.87 -20.26
C VAL A 247 6.81 8.01 -21.40
N MET A 248 7.61 6.97 -21.63
CA MET A 248 8.66 6.98 -22.65
C MET A 248 8.06 6.87 -24.06
N GLY A 249 8.18 7.94 -24.85
CA GLY A 249 7.72 7.97 -26.24
C GLY A 249 6.22 8.23 -26.45
N GLY A 250 5.48 8.49 -25.38
CA GLY A 250 4.08 8.89 -25.40
C GLY A 250 3.85 10.36 -24.99
N ASP A 251 2.67 10.87 -25.30
CA ASP A 251 2.19 12.18 -24.87
C ASP A 251 1.81 12.13 -23.38
N PHE A 252 2.28 13.14 -22.64
CA PHE A 252 1.96 13.34 -21.24
C PHE A 252 1.10 14.60 -21.09
N PHE A 253 -0.06 14.49 -20.45
CA PHE A 253 -0.95 15.62 -20.19
C PHE A 253 -1.46 15.63 -18.75
N GLU A 254 -1.43 16.79 -18.09
CA GLU A 254 -2.08 16.98 -16.78
C GLU A 254 -3.42 17.70 -16.96
N LEU A 255 -4.47 17.12 -16.38
CA LEU A 255 -5.81 17.66 -16.38
C LEU A 255 -6.20 18.03 -14.94
N PRO A 256 -5.95 19.28 -14.50
CA PRO A 256 -6.28 19.72 -13.15
C PRO A 256 -7.80 19.81 -12.96
N VAL A 257 -8.31 19.17 -11.92
CA VAL A 257 -9.73 19.13 -11.55
C VAL A 257 -9.95 19.50 -10.09
N ASP A 258 -11.20 19.84 -9.75
CA ASP A 258 -11.65 19.93 -8.36
C ASP A 258 -11.95 18.52 -7.81
N PRO A 259 -11.16 18.00 -6.85
CA PRO A 259 -11.32 16.64 -6.34
C PRO A 259 -12.62 16.40 -5.56
N TYR A 260 -13.35 17.46 -5.22
CA TYR A 260 -14.60 17.38 -4.47
C TYR A 260 -15.83 17.70 -5.32
N SER A 261 -15.67 17.93 -6.63
CA SER A 261 -16.76 18.16 -7.57
C SER A 261 -16.76 17.11 -8.69
N PRO A 262 -17.55 16.02 -8.56
CA PRO A 262 -17.70 15.02 -9.62
C PRO A 262 -18.12 15.62 -10.96
N GLU A 263 -18.93 16.68 -10.94
CA GLU A 263 -19.37 17.40 -12.14
C GLU A 263 -18.19 18.11 -12.83
N ASN A 264 -17.35 18.82 -12.07
CA ASN A 264 -16.15 19.45 -12.62
C ASN A 264 -15.22 18.42 -13.26
N VAL A 265 -14.94 17.32 -12.54
CA VAL A 265 -14.10 16.21 -13.03
C VAL A 265 -14.64 15.68 -14.35
N ARG A 266 -15.94 15.39 -14.40
CA ARG A 266 -16.60 14.90 -15.62
C ARG A 266 -16.49 15.90 -16.77
N ASN A 267 -16.81 17.16 -16.53
CA ASN A 267 -16.89 18.18 -17.57
C ASN A 267 -15.50 18.47 -18.18
N GLU A 268 -14.45 18.54 -17.37
CA GLU A 268 -13.09 18.74 -17.87
C GLU A 268 -12.59 17.54 -18.69
N ILE A 269 -12.89 16.31 -18.25
CA ILE A 269 -12.57 15.10 -19.03
C ILE A 269 -13.31 15.12 -20.38
N LEU A 270 -14.62 15.36 -20.38
CA LEU A 270 -15.41 15.37 -21.62
C LEU A 270 -15.00 16.50 -22.57
N LYS A 271 -14.60 17.66 -22.03
CA LYS A 271 -14.05 18.76 -22.82
C LYS A 271 -12.77 18.34 -23.54
N LEU A 272 -11.86 17.63 -22.87
CA LEU A 272 -10.67 17.09 -23.51
C LEU A 272 -11.02 16.02 -24.54
N VAL A 273 -11.89 15.07 -24.22
CA VAL A 273 -12.29 14.00 -25.14
C VAL A 273 -12.91 14.55 -26.43
N ARG A 274 -13.72 15.62 -26.36
CA ARG A 274 -14.30 16.28 -27.55
C ARG A 274 -13.24 16.89 -28.49
N SER A 275 -12.04 17.18 -28.00
CA SER A 275 -10.93 17.67 -28.82
C SER A 275 -10.12 16.55 -29.47
N LEU A 276 -10.32 15.29 -29.04
CA LEU A 276 -9.66 14.12 -29.58
C LEU A 276 -10.46 13.52 -30.77
N PRO A 277 -9.79 12.80 -31.70
CA PRO A 277 -10.48 12.05 -32.73
C PRO A 277 -11.48 11.03 -32.16
N SER A 278 -12.65 10.90 -32.79
CA SER A 278 -13.74 10.04 -32.31
C SER A 278 -13.47 8.53 -32.42
N SER A 279 -12.45 8.13 -33.19
CA SER A 279 -12.09 6.73 -33.40
C SER A 279 -11.06 6.18 -32.38
N LEU A 280 -10.63 7.00 -31.41
CA LEU A 280 -9.62 6.58 -30.44
C LEU A 280 -10.19 5.58 -29.44
N ARG A 281 -9.39 4.56 -29.11
CA ARG A 281 -9.68 3.64 -28.00
C ARG A 281 -9.22 4.27 -26.69
N ILE A 282 -10.18 4.54 -25.80
CA ILE A 282 -9.92 5.26 -24.55
C ILE A 282 -10.06 4.31 -23.35
N GLY A 283 -9.08 4.35 -22.45
CA GLY A 283 -9.07 3.64 -21.18
C GLY A 283 -9.15 4.58 -19.98
N PHE A 284 -9.72 4.10 -18.87
CA PHE A 284 -9.80 4.85 -17.61
C PHE A 284 -9.24 4.02 -16.45
N ASN A 285 -8.09 4.42 -15.92
CA ASN A 285 -7.57 3.90 -14.67
C ASN A 285 -8.23 4.64 -13.49
N LEU A 286 -9.18 3.97 -12.85
CA LEU A 286 -9.98 4.53 -11.77
C LEU A 286 -9.47 4.14 -10.36
N THR A 287 -8.20 3.75 -10.24
CA THR A 287 -7.68 3.20 -8.98
C THR A 287 -7.35 4.26 -7.93
N ALA A 288 -6.75 5.37 -8.36
CA ALA A 288 -6.35 6.47 -7.47
C ALA A 288 -7.38 7.61 -7.50
N GLY A 289 -7.03 8.76 -6.91
CA GLY A 289 -7.97 9.87 -6.74
C GLY A 289 -8.90 9.71 -5.53
N THR A 290 -9.74 10.72 -5.30
CA THR A 290 -10.80 10.65 -4.28
C THR A 290 -11.99 9.83 -4.81
N LYS A 291 -12.90 9.41 -3.92
CA LYS A 291 -14.16 8.76 -4.33
C LYS A 291 -15.05 9.66 -5.20
N LEU A 292 -14.93 10.98 -5.08
CA LEU A 292 -15.66 11.95 -5.90
C LEU A 292 -15.02 12.10 -7.29
N MET A 293 -13.69 12.10 -7.37
CA MET A 293 -12.98 11.99 -8.66
C MET A 293 -13.34 10.69 -9.37
N TYR A 294 -13.39 9.57 -8.63
CA TYR A 294 -13.86 8.29 -9.14
C TYR A 294 -15.26 8.40 -9.78
N ALA A 295 -16.22 8.95 -9.05
CA ALA A 295 -17.59 9.11 -9.54
C ALA A 295 -17.66 9.98 -10.82
N GLY A 296 -16.97 11.12 -10.84
CA GLY A 296 -16.94 12.02 -12.00
C GLY A 296 -16.27 11.39 -13.22
N ALA A 297 -15.11 10.75 -13.04
CA ALA A 297 -14.38 10.11 -14.13
C ALA A 297 -15.11 8.89 -14.68
N LEU A 298 -15.77 8.10 -13.82
CA LEU A 298 -16.60 7.00 -14.27
C LEU A 298 -17.79 7.49 -15.12
N ALA A 299 -18.45 8.57 -14.69
CA ALA A 299 -19.55 9.17 -15.45
C ALA A 299 -19.07 9.70 -16.81
N ALA A 300 -17.87 10.28 -16.89
CA ALA A 300 -17.24 10.67 -18.15
C ALA A 300 -16.93 9.45 -19.04
N CYS A 301 -16.29 8.42 -18.48
CA CYS A 301 -15.93 7.17 -19.16
C CYS A 301 -17.15 6.55 -19.87
N LYS A 302 -18.28 6.44 -19.17
CA LYS A 302 -19.52 5.90 -19.74
C LYS A 302 -20.11 6.79 -20.85
N SER A 303 -20.02 8.12 -20.71
CA SER A 303 -20.52 9.06 -21.71
C SER A 303 -19.81 8.96 -23.06
N VAL A 304 -18.64 8.33 -23.12
CA VAL A 304 -17.80 8.21 -24.32
C VAL A 304 -17.53 6.75 -24.70
N ASN A 305 -18.24 5.79 -24.09
CA ASN A 305 -18.07 4.35 -24.31
C ASN A 305 -16.60 3.87 -24.19
N ALA A 306 -15.87 4.41 -23.22
CA ALA A 306 -14.49 4.04 -22.91
C ALA A 306 -14.44 2.84 -21.95
N THR A 307 -13.26 2.21 -21.81
CA THR A 307 -13.06 1.04 -20.94
C THR A 307 -12.57 1.45 -19.55
N PRO A 308 -13.38 1.26 -18.49
CA PRO A 308 -12.96 1.50 -17.11
C PRO A 308 -12.21 0.29 -16.53
N PHE A 309 -11.08 0.52 -15.85
CA PHE A 309 -10.34 -0.52 -15.13
C PHE A 309 -9.77 -0.05 -13.79
N TYR A 310 -9.51 -1.01 -12.91
CA TYR A 310 -9.05 -0.80 -11.54
C TYR A 310 -7.94 -1.79 -11.17
N PHE A 311 -6.84 -1.30 -10.59
CA PHE A 311 -5.73 -2.11 -10.13
C PHE A 311 -5.95 -2.54 -8.67
N ASP A 312 -6.22 -3.82 -8.47
CA ASP A 312 -6.09 -4.46 -7.17
C ASP A 312 -4.62 -4.84 -6.92
N VAL A 313 -3.86 -3.86 -6.45
CA VAL A 313 -2.43 -4.01 -6.13
C VAL A 313 -2.19 -5.13 -5.12
N LYS A 314 -3.09 -5.34 -4.17
CA LYS A 314 -2.94 -6.39 -3.16
C LYS A 314 -2.99 -7.79 -3.78
N ASN A 315 -3.90 -7.98 -4.74
CA ASN A 315 -4.12 -9.28 -5.39
C ASN A 315 -3.40 -9.42 -6.73
N ASN A 316 -2.56 -8.45 -7.12
CA ASN A 316 -1.81 -8.42 -8.38
C ASN A 316 -2.71 -8.59 -9.60
N LYS A 317 -3.83 -7.86 -9.62
CA LYS A 317 -4.82 -7.93 -10.71
C LYS A 317 -5.23 -6.56 -11.21
N VAL A 318 -5.39 -6.44 -12.52
CA VAL A 318 -6.20 -5.38 -13.12
C VAL A 318 -7.60 -5.95 -13.36
N ILE A 319 -8.62 -5.21 -12.98
CA ILE A 319 -10.03 -5.59 -13.07
C ILE A 319 -10.69 -4.63 -14.05
N PHE A 320 -11.27 -5.15 -15.12
CA PHE A 320 -12.08 -4.38 -16.06
C PHE A 320 -13.49 -4.25 -15.49
N LEU A 321 -13.98 -3.02 -15.38
CA LEU A 321 -15.22 -2.71 -14.66
C LEU A 321 -16.46 -2.78 -15.57
N ASP A 322 -16.28 -2.95 -16.88
CA ASP A 322 -17.35 -3.20 -17.85
C ASP A 322 -17.84 -4.65 -17.82
N ASP A 323 -16.94 -5.63 -17.70
CA ASP A 323 -17.27 -7.07 -17.73
C ASP A 323 -16.80 -7.86 -16.49
N PHE A 324 -16.12 -7.21 -15.55
CA PHE A 324 -15.54 -7.79 -14.33
C PHE A 324 -14.49 -8.89 -14.55
N LYS A 325 -13.97 -9.03 -15.77
CA LYS A 325 -12.79 -9.87 -15.99
C LYS A 325 -11.58 -9.25 -15.31
N SER A 326 -10.63 -10.12 -14.99
CA SER A 326 -9.39 -9.71 -14.35
C SER A 326 -8.20 -10.37 -15.01
N GLU A 327 -7.11 -9.62 -15.12
CA GLU A 327 -5.83 -10.08 -15.65
C GLU A 327 -4.75 -9.86 -14.60
N LYS A 328 -3.64 -10.60 -14.70
CA LYS A 328 -2.49 -10.37 -13.82
C LYS A 328 -1.83 -9.06 -14.18
N THR A 329 -1.48 -8.27 -13.17
CA THR A 329 -0.70 -7.05 -13.40
C THR A 329 0.71 -7.37 -13.85
N VAL A 330 1.22 -6.61 -14.82
CA VAL A 330 2.64 -6.58 -15.20
C VAL A 330 3.47 -6.24 -13.96
N LEU A 331 4.56 -6.99 -13.77
CA LEU A 331 5.47 -6.81 -12.64
C LEU A 331 6.43 -5.63 -12.90
N ILE A 332 6.85 -4.97 -11.83
CA ILE A 332 7.89 -3.96 -11.84
C ILE A 332 9.22 -4.67 -11.55
N GLU A 333 10.00 -4.95 -12.59
CA GLU A 333 11.15 -5.87 -12.51
C GLU A 333 12.33 -5.36 -11.67
N SER A 334 12.36 -4.09 -11.28
CA SER A 334 13.49 -3.50 -10.56
C SER A 334 13.06 -2.56 -9.43
N VAL A 335 13.98 -2.22 -8.52
CA VAL A 335 13.67 -1.38 -7.35
C VAL A 335 13.50 0.10 -7.72
N GLU A 336 14.17 0.56 -8.78
CA GLU A 336 14.28 1.97 -9.15
C GLU A 336 12.93 2.62 -9.44
N PRO A 337 11.98 2.01 -10.18
CA PRO A 337 10.67 2.62 -10.42
C PRO A 337 9.89 2.90 -9.13
N PHE A 338 10.03 2.05 -8.09
CA PHE A 338 9.40 2.31 -6.78
C PHE A 338 10.02 3.52 -6.09
N ILE A 339 11.35 3.61 -6.08
CA ILE A 339 12.08 4.75 -5.50
C ILE A 339 11.76 6.03 -6.27
N SER A 340 11.91 6.02 -7.59
CA SER A 340 11.77 7.21 -8.44
C SER A 340 10.35 7.76 -8.49
N VAL A 341 9.33 6.89 -8.43
CA VAL A 341 7.94 7.36 -8.46
C VAL A 341 7.51 8.01 -7.15
N ASN A 342 8.07 7.58 -6.01
CA ASN A 342 7.69 8.10 -4.70
C ASN A 342 8.70 9.10 -4.10
N GLY A 343 9.95 9.09 -4.58
CA GLY A 343 11.09 9.82 -4.02
C GLY A 343 11.07 11.35 -4.22
N ASN A 344 10.05 11.93 -4.85
CA ASN A 344 9.83 13.39 -4.92
C ASN A 344 11.08 14.23 -5.25
N SER A 345 11.72 13.97 -6.39
CA SER A 345 12.96 14.64 -6.86
C SER A 345 14.27 14.18 -6.19
N LEU A 346 14.22 13.12 -5.39
CA LEU A 346 15.41 12.35 -5.07
C LEU A 346 15.81 11.48 -6.28
N TRP A 347 17.11 11.32 -6.48
CA TRP A 347 17.70 10.45 -7.48
C TRP A 347 18.58 9.40 -6.81
N ILE A 348 18.77 8.26 -7.48
CA ILE A 348 19.60 7.16 -6.98
C ILE A 348 21.06 7.49 -7.28
N SER A 349 21.82 7.82 -6.22
CA SER A 349 23.24 8.19 -6.31
C SER A 349 24.19 7.00 -6.28
N ASN A 350 23.75 5.90 -5.68
CA ASN A 350 24.39 4.60 -5.75
C ASN A 350 23.28 3.56 -5.93
N ASP A 351 23.31 2.80 -7.01
CA ASP A 351 22.26 1.80 -7.31
C ASP A 351 22.34 0.56 -6.41
N GLY A 352 23.46 0.37 -5.71
CA GLY A 352 23.69 -0.81 -4.87
C GLY A 352 23.75 -2.12 -5.66
N ASP A 353 23.99 -2.07 -6.98
CA ASP A 353 24.25 -3.25 -7.79
C ASP A 353 25.68 -3.75 -7.58
N ILE A 354 25.83 -4.73 -6.69
CA ILE A 354 27.13 -5.34 -6.42
C ILE A 354 27.44 -6.53 -7.33
N SER A 355 26.56 -6.88 -8.29
CA SER A 355 26.74 -8.06 -9.15
C SER A 355 28.01 -7.99 -10.00
N GLN A 356 28.45 -6.79 -10.36
CA GLN A 356 29.67 -6.55 -11.15
C GLN A 356 30.88 -6.17 -10.30
N SER A 357 30.74 -6.04 -8.98
CA SER A 357 31.87 -5.62 -8.14
C SER A 357 32.82 -6.78 -7.84
N SER A 358 34.04 -6.71 -8.40
CA SER A 358 35.09 -7.70 -8.14
C SER A 358 35.53 -7.76 -6.66
N GLU A 359 35.42 -6.66 -5.92
CA GLU A 359 35.78 -6.57 -4.51
C GLU A 359 34.78 -7.31 -3.61
N PHE A 360 33.48 -7.05 -3.82
CA PHE A 360 32.39 -7.71 -3.10
C PHE A 360 32.26 -9.18 -3.48
N ASN A 361 32.50 -9.53 -4.75
CA ASN A 361 32.42 -10.92 -5.23
C ASN A 361 33.71 -11.73 -4.99
N SER A 362 34.69 -11.20 -4.25
CA SER A 362 35.89 -11.95 -3.94
C SER A 362 35.57 -13.15 -3.03
N HIS A 363 36.05 -14.34 -3.43
CA HIS A 363 35.87 -15.57 -2.66
C HIS A 363 36.31 -15.41 -1.20
N LEU A 364 37.43 -14.71 -0.98
CA LEU A 364 38.00 -14.48 0.35
C LEU A 364 37.10 -13.62 1.24
N ARG A 365 36.48 -12.56 0.71
CA ARG A 365 35.52 -11.72 1.47
C ARG A 365 34.26 -12.49 1.81
N ASN A 366 33.75 -13.30 0.87
CA ASN A 366 32.60 -14.17 1.13
C ASN A 366 32.89 -15.19 2.23
N GLU A 367 34.08 -15.79 2.25
CA GLU A 367 34.51 -16.67 3.34
C GLU A 367 34.62 -15.92 4.67
N LEU A 368 35.15 -14.70 4.67
CA LEU A 368 35.23 -13.84 5.86
C LEU A 368 33.84 -13.51 6.41
N THR A 369 32.90 -13.06 5.57
CA THR A 369 31.50 -12.77 5.93
C THR A 369 30.86 -13.97 6.64
N ASN A 370 31.07 -15.18 6.10
CA ASN A 370 30.55 -16.42 6.68
C ASN A 370 31.21 -16.77 8.03
N GLU A 371 32.52 -16.58 8.17
CA GLU A 371 33.21 -16.79 9.46
C GLU A 371 32.81 -15.75 10.51
N LEU A 372 32.57 -14.50 10.11
CA LEU A 372 32.04 -13.44 10.96
C LEU A 372 30.64 -13.78 11.47
N TRP A 373 29.75 -14.30 10.61
CA TRP A 373 28.45 -14.79 11.05
C TRP A 373 28.55 -15.90 12.11
N LYS A 374 29.41 -16.90 11.88
CA LYS A 374 29.63 -18.00 12.84
C LYS A 374 30.17 -17.48 14.19
N CYS A 375 31.02 -16.45 14.19
CA CYS A 375 31.62 -15.88 15.38
C CYS A 375 30.98 -14.56 15.86
N ARG A 376 29.77 -14.21 15.38
CA ARG A 376 29.10 -12.92 15.62
C ARG A 376 29.06 -12.45 17.08
N SER A 377 28.90 -13.38 18.03
CA SER A 377 28.92 -13.07 19.48
C SER A 377 30.29 -12.65 20.01
N LYS A 378 31.37 -13.01 19.33
CA LYS A 378 32.75 -12.60 19.66
C LYS A 378 33.07 -11.25 19.02
N ILE A 379 32.76 -11.03 17.74
CA ILE A 379 33.03 -9.76 17.04
C ILE A 379 32.25 -8.59 17.67
N SER A 380 31.01 -8.81 18.12
CA SER A 380 30.22 -7.76 18.79
C SER A 380 30.85 -7.20 20.07
N LYS A 381 31.78 -7.94 20.70
CA LYS A 381 32.55 -7.48 21.86
C LYS A 381 33.60 -6.41 21.51
N PHE A 382 33.89 -6.22 20.23
CA PHE A 382 34.81 -5.19 19.73
C PHE A 382 34.09 -3.90 19.33
N TYR A 383 32.76 -3.88 19.19
CA TYR A 383 32.03 -2.70 18.70
C TYR A 383 32.30 -1.44 19.52
N LYS A 384 32.42 -1.54 20.85
CA LYS A 384 32.77 -0.37 21.69
C LYS A 384 34.13 0.27 21.34
N LYS A 385 35.05 -0.52 20.78
CA LYS A 385 36.38 -0.05 20.35
C LYS A 385 36.41 0.36 18.87
N LEU A 386 35.64 -0.32 18.02
CA LEU A 386 35.58 -0.06 16.58
C LEU A 386 34.71 1.16 16.24
N VAL A 387 33.56 1.35 16.91
CA VAL A 387 32.62 2.45 16.60
C VAL A 387 33.27 3.84 16.59
N PRO A 388 34.16 4.22 17.53
CA PRO A 388 34.80 5.53 17.52
C PRO A 388 35.74 5.79 16.33
N ILE A 389 36.15 4.74 15.59
CA ILE A 389 37.15 4.82 14.52
C ILE A 389 36.59 4.41 13.14
N ILE A 390 35.27 4.22 13.02
CA ILE A 390 34.63 3.80 11.75
C ILE A 390 34.91 4.78 10.62
N ASP A 391 34.92 6.08 10.90
CA ASP A 391 35.05 7.15 9.91
C ASP A 391 36.44 7.82 9.91
N THR A 392 37.42 7.28 10.66
CA THR A 392 38.74 7.92 10.81
C THR A 392 39.79 7.36 9.86
N GLN A 393 39.57 6.15 9.31
CA GLN A 393 40.56 5.39 8.50
C GLN A 393 41.93 5.23 9.21
N GLU A 394 41.94 5.32 10.54
CA GLU A 394 43.16 5.19 11.33
C GLU A 394 43.56 3.72 11.47
N SER A 395 44.87 3.46 11.47
CA SER A 395 45.40 2.14 11.77
C SER A 395 44.97 1.69 13.17
N PHE A 396 44.60 0.42 13.32
CA PHE A 396 44.23 -0.14 14.61
C PHE A 396 44.68 -1.59 14.72
N ARG A 397 44.84 -2.07 15.96
CA ARG A 397 45.08 -3.48 16.26
C ARG A 397 44.30 -3.88 17.50
N PHE A 398 43.45 -4.90 17.36
CA PHE A 398 42.68 -5.45 18.47
C PHE A 398 42.79 -6.97 18.53
N GLU A 399 42.88 -7.48 19.75
CA GLU A 399 42.97 -8.91 20.01
C GLU A 399 42.10 -9.30 21.22
N ARG A 400 41.42 -10.44 21.09
CA ARG A 400 40.77 -11.19 22.18
C ARG A 400 40.93 -12.68 21.90
N PRO A 401 40.71 -13.57 22.89
CA PRO A 401 40.79 -15.01 22.66
C PRO A 401 39.99 -15.48 21.43
N GLY A 402 40.70 -15.96 20.42
CA GLY A 402 40.16 -16.50 19.17
C GLY A 402 39.81 -15.47 18.08
N ILE A 403 40.06 -14.17 18.27
CA ILE A 403 39.94 -13.14 17.23
C ILE A 403 41.10 -12.13 17.34
N TYR A 404 41.84 -11.98 16.25
CA TYR A 404 42.81 -10.91 16.01
C TYR A 404 42.36 -10.08 14.81
N MET A 405 42.49 -8.77 14.85
CA MET A 405 42.22 -7.88 13.72
C MET A 405 43.18 -6.70 13.70
N GLU A 406 43.59 -6.29 12.52
CA GLU A 406 44.48 -5.16 12.29
C GLU A 406 44.11 -4.44 10.98
N LEU A 407 44.18 -3.11 11.03
CA LEU A 407 44.30 -2.25 9.86
C LEU A 407 45.64 -1.54 9.96
N SER A 408 46.53 -1.73 8.99
CA SER A 408 47.85 -1.11 8.99
C SER A 408 47.79 0.38 8.59
N GLU A 409 48.90 1.10 8.75
CA GLU A 409 49.04 2.47 8.23
C GLU A 409 48.92 2.55 6.70
N THR A 410 49.19 1.45 5.99
CA THR A 410 49.01 1.34 4.53
C THR A 410 47.58 0.92 4.14
N LEU A 411 46.67 0.88 5.12
CA LEU A 411 45.29 0.41 4.97
C LEU A 411 45.17 -1.07 4.55
N ALA A 412 46.19 -1.88 4.79
CA ALA A 412 46.09 -3.32 4.62
C ALA A 412 45.34 -3.92 5.83
N ALA A 413 44.34 -4.75 5.54
CA ALA A 413 43.48 -5.33 6.56
C ALA A 413 43.83 -6.80 6.80
N GLU A 414 44.00 -7.17 8.07
CA GLU A 414 44.20 -8.54 8.50
C GLU A 414 43.18 -8.92 9.58
N ILE A 415 42.61 -10.11 9.49
CA ILE A 415 41.81 -10.70 10.56
C ILE A 415 42.04 -12.19 10.68
N VAL A 416 42.23 -12.66 11.91
CA VAL A 416 42.33 -14.08 12.25
C VAL A 416 41.14 -14.46 13.10
N ILE A 417 40.31 -15.39 12.62
CA ILE A 417 39.13 -15.89 13.32
C ILE A 417 39.26 -17.40 13.45
N ASN A 418 39.25 -17.90 14.70
CA ASN A 418 39.36 -19.33 15.00
C ASN A 418 40.53 -20.04 14.27
N GLY A 419 41.67 -19.35 14.10
CA GLY A 419 42.86 -19.88 13.44
C GLY A 419 42.89 -19.76 11.91
N ARG A 420 41.83 -19.24 11.28
CA ARG A 420 41.85 -18.88 9.84
C ARG A 420 42.26 -17.43 9.68
N ARG A 421 43.22 -17.18 8.78
CA ARG A 421 43.75 -15.84 8.48
C ARG A 421 43.16 -15.32 7.17
N PHE A 422 42.66 -14.09 7.20
CA PHE A 422 42.17 -13.34 6.05
C PHE A 422 43.02 -12.08 5.92
N TYR A 423 43.45 -11.78 4.70
CA TYR A 423 44.32 -10.63 4.42
C TYR A 423 43.86 -9.93 3.14
N PHE A 424 43.83 -8.60 3.19
CA PHE A 424 43.45 -7.73 2.07
C PHE A 424 44.49 -6.61 1.95
N ASP A 425 45.03 -6.43 0.76
CA ASP A 425 46.11 -5.46 0.49
C ASP A 425 45.69 -4.01 0.79
N HIS A 426 44.40 -3.70 0.61
CA HIS A 426 43.86 -2.36 0.82
C HIS A 426 42.35 -2.42 1.15
N TRP A 427 41.95 -1.95 2.34
CA TRP A 427 40.55 -1.87 2.75
C TRP A 427 40.31 -0.72 3.76
N PRO A 428 40.15 0.53 3.30
CA PRO A 428 39.97 1.69 4.18
C PRO A 428 38.75 1.58 5.11
N ASP A 429 37.67 0.99 4.62
CA ASP A 429 36.41 0.84 5.38
C ASP A 429 36.36 -0.41 6.26
N PHE A 430 37.49 -1.05 6.54
CA PHE A 430 37.54 -2.30 7.30
C PHE A 430 36.89 -2.19 8.68
N ALA A 431 37.09 -1.07 9.39
CA ALA A 431 36.43 -0.81 10.67
C ALA A 431 34.89 -0.76 10.52
N ARG A 432 34.37 -0.08 9.49
CA ARG A 432 32.93 -0.01 9.17
C ARG A 432 32.37 -1.39 8.87
N TYR A 433 33.07 -2.14 8.03
CA TYR A 433 32.72 -3.52 7.68
C TYR A 433 32.61 -4.41 8.92
N LEU A 434 33.62 -4.40 9.81
CA LEU A 434 33.59 -5.17 11.05
C LEU A 434 32.51 -4.73 12.05
N CYS A 435 32.03 -3.49 11.97
CA CYS A 435 31.03 -2.94 12.88
C CYS A 435 29.58 -3.13 12.44
N GLY A 436 29.33 -3.61 11.23
CA GLY A 436 27.97 -3.80 10.73
C GLY A 436 27.90 -4.29 9.30
N GLY A 437 28.78 -3.80 8.41
CA GLY A 437 28.73 -4.11 6.98
C GLY A 437 28.82 -5.60 6.66
N TRP A 438 29.56 -6.39 7.45
CA TRP A 438 29.60 -7.85 7.29
C TRP A 438 28.22 -8.50 7.44
N PHE A 439 27.34 -7.93 8.28
CA PHE A 439 26.01 -8.49 8.51
C PHE A 439 25.04 -8.13 7.38
N GLU A 440 25.22 -6.96 6.78
CA GLU A 440 24.49 -6.54 5.57
C GLU A 440 24.86 -7.45 4.39
N GLU A 441 26.16 -7.70 4.17
CA GLU A 441 26.61 -8.66 3.16
C GLU A 441 26.09 -10.08 3.43
N TYR A 442 26.14 -10.55 4.68
CA TYR A 442 25.60 -11.86 5.03
C TYR A 442 24.10 -11.95 4.75
N ALA A 443 23.34 -10.90 5.09
CA ALA A 443 21.90 -10.85 4.82
C ALA A 443 21.60 -10.82 3.32
N TYR A 444 22.37 -10.07 2.53
CA TYR A 444 22.28 -10.06 1.06
C TYR A 444 22.54 -11.46 0.49
N GLN A 445 23.65 -12.10 0.87
CA GLN A 445 23.98 -13.47 0.44
C GLN A 445 22.90 -14.48 0.81
N SER A 446 22.25 -14.30 1.97
CA SER A 446 21.15 -15.16 2.42
C SER A 446 19.89 -15.00 1.56
N LEU A 447 19.69 -13.85 0.92
CA LEU A 447 18.55 -13.56 0.04
C LEU A 447 18.82 -13.88 -1.43
N GLN A 448 20.09 -13.99 -1.85
CA GLN A 448 20.49 -14.33 -3.22
C GLN A 448 19.75 -15.56 -3.81
N PRO A 449 19.51 -16.66 -3.07
CA PRO A 449 18.75 -17.80 -3.61
C PRO A 449 17.31 -17.47 -4.01
N LEU A 450 16.70 -16.43 -3.43
CA LEU A 450 15.37 -15.96 -3.81
C LEU A 450 15.40 -15.23 -5.16
N LEU A 451 16.51 -14.53 -5.46
CA LEU A 451 16.74 -13.89 -6.76
C LEU A 451 16.99 -14.96 -7.82
N ASP A 452 17.88 -15.92 -7.53
CA ASP A 452 18.23 -17.01 -8.45
C ASP A 452 17.01 -17.88 -8.80
N SER A 453 16.06 -18.05 -7.86
CA SER A 453 14.80 -18.76 -8.09
C SER A 453 13.68 -17.90 -8.72
N GLY A 454 13.93 -16.61 -8.95
CA GLY A 454 12.99 -15.67 -9.55
C GLY A 454 11.81 -15.25 -8.66
N LYS A 455 11.88 -15.57 -7.35
CA LYS A 455 10.88 -15.15 -6.34
C LYS A 455 10.99 -13.67 -6.02
N ILE A 456 12.20 -13.13 -6.06
CA ILE A 456 12.46 -11.69 -6.15
C ILE A 456 13.04 -11.37 -7.53
N LYS A 457 12.84 -10.14 -8.00
CA LYS A 457 13.22 -9.68 -9.35
C LYS A 457 14.52 -8.90 -9.37
N ASP A 458 14.79 -8.21 -8.27
CA ASP A 458 15.95 -7.35 -8.12
C ASP A 458 16.34 -7.28 -6.65
N LEU A 459 17.65 -7.21 -6.36
CA LEU A 459 18.25 -7.22 -5.03
C LEU A 459 19.48 -6.31 -5.01
N ARG A 460 19.49 -5.31 -4.13
CA ARG A 460 20.53 -4.28 -4.01
C ARG A 460 21.11 -4.24 -2.60
N LEU A 461 22.39 -3.93 -2.49
CA LEU A 461 23.11 -3.72 -1.22
C LEU A 461 23.60 -2.27 -1.16
N GLY A 462 23.26 -1.54 -0.10
CA GLY A 462 23.74 -0.17 0.12
C GLY A 462 23.27 0.84 -0.93
N LEU A 463 22.00 0.73 -1.34
CA LEU A 463 21.41 1.69 -2.30
C LEU A 463 21.32 3.06 -1.64
N GLU A 464 21.83 4.09 -2.32
CA GLU A 464 21.78 5.47 -1.83
C GLU A 464 20.91 6.34 -2.71
N VAL A 465 20.10 7.17 -2.06
CA VAL A 465 19.36 8.26 -2.71
C VAL A 465 19.87 9.61 -2.23
N SER A 466 19.90 10.58 -3.14
CA SER A 466 20.42 11.91 -2.92
C SER A 466 19.48 12.99 -3.46
N ILE A 467 19.62 14.20 -2.94
CA ILE A 467 18.91 15.38 -3.46
C ILE A 467 19.61 15.84 -4.75
N ASP A 468 18.83 16.13 -5.78
CA ASP A 468 19.34 16.83 -6.97
C ASP A 468 19.39 18.34 -6.68
N ASP A 469 20.54 18.82 -6.20
CA ASP A 469 20.77 20.23 -5.84
C ASP A 469 20.99 21.12 -7.08
N GLN A 470 20.07 21.10 -8.05
CA GLN A 470 20.11 22.01 -9.21
C GLN A 470 19.98 23.51 -8.83
N LYS A 471 19.56 23.82 -7.59
CA LYS A 471 19.29 25.19 -7.11
C LYS A 471 20.39 25.83 -6.26
N GLY A 472 21.57 25.22 -6.18
CA GLY A 472 22.75 25.88 -5.60
C GLY A 472 22.73 26.05 -4.08
N TYR A 473 21.94 25.27 -3.33
CA TYR A 473 21.98 25.24 -1.85
C TYR A 473 23.06 24.32 -1.27
N ALA A 474 24.08 23.99 -2.07
CA ALA A 474 25.23 23.14 -1.72
C ALA A 474 26.10 23.68 -0.54
N TYR A 475 25.74 24.83 0.03
CA TYR A 475 26.38 25.42 1.20
C TYR A 475 25.69 25.06 2.53
N ILE A 476 24.51 24.40 2.52
CA ILE A 476 23.79 23.97 3.73
C ILE A 476 23.82 22.44 3.90
N SER A 477 23.93 21.68 2.82
CA SER A 477 24.12 20.23 2.87
C SER A 477 25.58 19.89 3.22
N GLU A 478 25.81 18.92 4.12
CA GLU A 478 27.13 18.29 4.25
C GLU A 478 27.50 17.76 2.86
N LYS A 479 28.50 18.39 2.21
CA LYS A 479 28.93 17.99 0.86
C LYS A 479 29.09 16.47 0.79
N ASN A 480 28.43 15.85 -0.18
CA ASN A 480 28.54 14.42 -0.53
C ASN A 480 27.89 13.42 0.44
N LYS A 481 27.00 13.84 1.35
CA LYS A 481 26.24 12.87 2.16
C LYS A 481 24.91 12.50 1.48
N PRO A 482 24.61 11.20 1.31
CA PRO A 482 23.34 10.80 0.73
C PRO A 482 22.17 11.24 1.63
N TYR A 483 21.01 11.48 1.01
CA TYR A 483 19.78 11.76 1.73
C TYR A 483 19.36 10.56 2.58
N GLN A 484 19.45 9.36 1.99
CA GLN A 484 19.16 8.10 2.67
C GLN A 484 19.97 6.97 2.04
N GLU A 485 20.63 6.18 2.87
CA GLU A 485 21.22 4.88 2.51
C GLU A 485 20.26 3.76 2.95
N LEU A 486 20.06 2.76 2.09
CA LEU A 486 19.20 1.60 2.33
C LEU A 486 20.07 0.33 2.33
N ASP A 487 20.22 -0.30 3.50
CA ASP A 487 21.14 -1.42 3.70
C ASP A 487 20.92 -2.54 2.66
N ILE A 488 19.69 -3.07 2.54
CA ILE A 488 19.32 -3.96 1.42
C ILE A 488 17.95 -3.54 0.90
N THR A 489 17.81 -3.49 -0.42
CA THR A 489 16.53 -3.18 -1.08
C THR A 489 16.24 -4.25 -2.13
N PHE A 490 15.01 -4.73 -2.20
CA PHE A 490 14.60 -5.71 -3.22
C PHE A 490 13.14 -5.54 -3.62
N THR A 491 12.73 -6.19 -4.72
CA THR A 491 11.32 -6.29 -5.11
C THR A 491 10.94 -7.69 -5.55
N ASP A 492 9.70 -8.09 -5.26
CA ASP A 492 9.06 -9.29 -5.82
C ASP A 492 8.34 -9.02 -7.16
N GLY A 493 8.48 -7.80 -7.68
CA GLY A 493 7.74 -7.31 -8.85
C GLY A 493 6.46 -6.55 -8.50
N ARG A 494 6.03 -6.56 -7.22
CA ARG A 494 4.74 -6.02 -6.78
C ARG A 494 4.89 -4.97 -5.69
N SER A 495 5.83 -5.19 -4.78
CA SER A 495 6.12 -4.31 -3.65
C SER A 495 7.61 -4.05 -3.54
N LEU A 496 7.95 -2.88 -2.99
CA LEU A 496 9.31 -2.57 -2.55
C LEU A 496 9.53 -3.13 -1.15
N TYR A 497 10.64 -3.83 -0.96
CA TYR A 497 11.11 -4.32 0.33
C TYR A 497 12.40 -3.61 0.70
N ILE A 498 12.47 -3.09 1.92
CA ILE A 498 13.64 -2.44 2.49
C ILE A 498 14.02 -3.19 3.75
N VAL A 499 15.24 -3.73 3.78
CA VAL A 499 15.81 -4.39 4.94
C VAL A 499 16.73 -3.42 5.64
N GLU A 500 16.49 -3.15 6.92
CA GLU A 500 17.46 -2.48 7.79
C GLU A 500 18.14 -3.55 8.66
N CYS A 501 19.45 -3.66 8.52
CA CYS A 501 20.29 -4.60 9.23
C CYS A 501 20.79 -4.00 10.54
N LYS A 502 20.71 -4.80 11.62
CA LYS A 502 21.24 -4.43 12.92
C LYS A 502 22.09 -5.56 13.49
N ALA A 503 23.41 -5.37 13.35
CA ALA A 503 24.42 -6.25 13.93
C ALA A 503 24.55 -6.10 15.46
N GLY A 504 24.06 -4.98 16.02
CA GLY A 504 24.12 -4.65 17.44
C GLY A 504 22.75 -4.58 18.13
N ALA A 505 22.62 -3.70 19.11
CA ALA A 505 21.36 -3.50 19.83
C ALA A 505 20.31 -2.78 18.96
N VAL A 506 19.08 -3.26 19.01
CA VAL A 506 17.93 -2.63 18.36
C VAL A 506 17.29 -1.61 19.29
N LYS A 507 17.01 -0.42 18.76
CA LYS A 507 16.30 0.66 19.45
C LYS A 507 14.96 0.93 18.77
N SER A 508 14.03 1.49 19.52
CA SER A 508 12.72 1.92 19.02
C SER A 508 12.82 2.86 17.81
N ASP A 509 13.84 3.73 17.79
CA ASP A 509 14.03 4.72 16.72
C ASP A 509 14.36 4.05 15.38
N HIS A 510 15.00 2.88 15.38
CA HIS A 510 15.25 2.12 14.14
C HIS A 510 13.95 1.66 13.49
N ILE A 511 12.97 1.22 14.29
CA ILE A 511 11.66 0.78 13.80
C ILE A 511 10.91 1.97 13.18
N MET A 512 10.88 3.10 13.89
CA MET A 512 10.18 4.31 13.43
C MET A 512 10.84 4.88 12.15
N LYS A 513 12.17 4.90 12.09
CA LYS A 513 12.93 5.28 10.89
C LYS A 513 12.55 4.38 9.71
N LEU A 514 12.65 3.05 9.88
CA LEU A 514 12.35 2.10 8.82
C LEU A 514 10.89 2.22 8.35
N GLN A 515 9.94 2.34 9.27
CA GLN A 515 8.52 2.52 8.94
C GLN A 515 8.28 3.74 8.05
N ASN A 516 8.93 4.87 8.36
CA ASN A 516 8.82 6.10 7.58
C ASN A 516 9.46 5.95 6.20
N ILE A 517 10.67 5.37 6.14
CA ILE A 517 11.39 5.12 4.88
C ILE A 517 10.57 4.23 3.96
N VAL A 518 10.03 3.13 4.48
CA VAL A 518 9.21 2.18 3.72
C VAL A 518 7.94 2.83 3.20
N ARG A 519 7.25 3.62 4.03
CA ARG A 519 6.06 4.35 3.59
C ARG A 519 6.40 5.40 2.52
N TYR A 520 7.55 6.07 2.67
CA TYR A 520 7.99 7.12 1.77
C TYR A 520 8.36 6.56 0.40
N PHE A 521 9.22 5.53 0.32
CA PHE A 521 9.70 4.99 -0.94
C PHE A 521 8.82 3.89 -1.53
N GLY A 522 8.23 3.03 -0.69
CA GLY A 522 7.41 1.91 -1.13
C GLY A 522 5.91 2.21 -1.20
N GLY A 523 5.48 3.40 -0.76
CA GLY A 523 4.07 3.77 -0.70
C GLY A 523 3.26 2.87 0.24
N VAL A 524 1.99 2.64 -0.10
CA VAL A 524 1.05 1.85 0.74
C VAL A 524 1.40 0.36 0.78
N SER A 525 2.03 -0.18 -0.27
CA SER A 525 2.41 -1.59 -0.36
C SER A 525 3.84 -1.88 0.11
N GLY A 526 4.67 -0.86 0.34
CA GLY A 526 6.05 -1.01 0.80
C GLY A 526 6.20 -1.81 2.08
N GLN A 527 7.23 -2.64 2.16
CA GLN A 527 7.53 -3.53 3.29
C GLN A 527 8.90 -3.26 3.89
N GLY A 528 8.95 -3.18 5.22
CA GLY A 528 10.18 -3.09 6.00
C GLY A 528 10.53 -4.42 6.63
N ILE A 529 11.80 -4.78 6.62
CA ILE A 529 12.33 -5.92 7.35
C ILE A 529 13.44 -5.42 8.27
N LEU A 530 13.23 -5.50 9.58
CA LEU A 530 14.27 -5.24 10.56
C LEU A 530 15.05 -6.53 10.80
N CYS A 531 16.13 -6.72 10.04
CA CYS A 531 16.97 -7.91 10.13
C CYS A 531 17.93 -7.77 11.31
N CYS A 532 17.81 -8.68 12.28
CA CYS A 532 18.55 -8.61 13.54
C CYS A 532 19.57 -9.75 13.64
N CYS A 533 20.83 -9.39 13.90
CA CYS A 533 21.88 -10.37 14.20
C CYS A 533 21.63 -11.05 15.56
N PHE A 534 21.03 -10.31 16.50
CA PHE A 534 20.64 -10.79 17.81
C PHE A 534 19.19 -10.43 18.10
N ALA A 535 18.43 -11.39 18.64
CA ALA A 535 17.04 -11.13 19.02
C ALA A 535 16.95 -9.96 20.02
N PRO A 536 16.07 -8.98 19.78
CA PRO A 536 15.91 -7.87 20.70
C PRO A 536 15.34 -8.38 22.02
N LYS A 537 16.04 -8.08 23.12
CA LYS A 537 15.58 -8.45 24.47
C LYS A 537 14.57 -7.45 25.06
N ASN A 538 14.43 -6.29 24.43
CA ASN A 538 13.59 -5.21 24.92
C ASN A 538 12.11 -5.44 24.52
N LYS A 539 11.24 -5.62 25.51
CA LYS A 539 9.80 -5.81 25.31
C LYS A 539 9.13 -4.63 24.57
N VAL A 540 9.63 -3.41 24.74
CA VAL A 540 9.13 -2.22 24.03
C VAL A 540 9.43 -2.32 22.54
N VAL A 541 10.63 -2.78 22.17
CA VAL A 541 11.03 -2.99 20.78
C VAL A 541 10.16 -4.07 20.15
N ALA A 542 9.95 -5.19 20.84
CA ALA A 542 9.05 -6.24 20.38
C ALA A 542 7.61 -5.74 20.18
N LYS A 543 7.07 -4.98 21.14
CA LYS A 543 5.73 -4.37 21.03
C LYS A 543 5.64 -3.42 19.83
N LYS A 544 6.61 -2.52 19.64
CA LYS A 544 6.63 -1.58 18.51
C LYS A 544 6.70 -2.25 17.13
N VAL A 545 7.41 -3.37 17.02
CA VAL A 545 7.42 -4.16 15.77
C VAL A 545 6.02 -4.71 15.50
N LEU A 546 5.35 -5.30 16.50
CA LEU A 546 3.99 -5.81 16.35
C LEU A 546 2.98 -4.71 15.96
N GLU A 547 3.15 -3.50 16.50
CA GLU A 547 2.33 -2.32 16.14
C GLU A 547 2.62 -1.79 14.73
N SER A 548 3.79 -2.12 14.17
CA SER A 548 4.20 -1.65 12.85
C SER A 548 3.55 -2.50 11.76
N GLY A 549 2.43 -2.02 11.21
CA GLY A 549 1.67 -2.74 10.17
C GLY A 549 2.39 -2.98 8.83
N ASN A 550 3.63 -2.48 8.66
CA ASN A 550 4.45 -2.61 7.46
C ASN A 550 5.93 -2.90 7.77
N VAL A 551 6.28 -3.27 9.00
CA VAL A 551 7.65 -3.66 9.38
C VAL A 551 7.62 -5.00 10.10
N GLU A 552 8.39 -5.96 9.62
CA GLU A 552 8.55 -7.27 10.25
C GLU A 552 9.94 -7.41 10.84
N LEU A 553 10.05 -8.11 11.98
CA LEU A 553 11.34 -8.43 12.59
C LEU A 553 11.76 -9.83 12.20
N VAL A 554 12.97 -9.95 11.66
CA VAL A 554 13.52 -11.21 11.19
C VAL A 554 14.90 -11.43 11.80
N LEU A 555 15.19 -12.65 12.24
CA LEU A 555 16.53 -13.02 12.70
C LEU A 555 17.38 -13.46 11.52
N GLY A 556 18.65 -13.04 11.48
CA GLY A 556 19.54 -13.34 10.36
C GLY A 556 19.69 -14.84 10.05
N GLY A 557 19.50 -15.73 11.03
CA GLY A 557 19.58 -17.18 10.84
C GLY A 557 18.41 -17.77 10.04
N ASP A 558 17.26 -17.10 10.06
CA ASP A 558 16.02 -17.56 9.42
C ASP A 558 15.59 -16.61 8.28
N LEU A 559 16.48 -15.70 7.86
CA LEU A 559 16.16 -14.56 7.00
C LEU A 559 15.48 -14.99 5.71
N ARG A 560 16.10 -15.93 4.98
CA ARG A 560 15.60 -16.42 3.70
C ARG A 560 14.19 -16.98 3.83
N ASP A 561 13.99 -17.89 4.77
CA ASP A 561 12.75 -18.65 4.91
C ASP A 561 11.59 -17.74 5.39
N GLN A 562 11.88 -16.79 6.28
CA GLN A 562 10.87 -15.80 6.72
C GLN A 562 10.52 -14.83 5.59
N VAL A 563 11.50 -14.32 4.84
CA VAL A 563 11.23 -13.43 3.70
C VAL A 563 10.46 -14.17 2.60
N GLU A 564 10.80 -15.42 2.31
CA GLU A 564 10.03 -16.25 1.39
C GLU A 564 8.58 -16.43 1.84
N ALA A 565 8.35 -16.69 3.12
CA ALA A 565 7.00 -16.82 3.67
C ALA A 565 6.21 -15.50 3.55
N MET A 566 6.86 -14.35 3.78
CA MET A 566 6.25 -13.02 3.61
C MET A 566 5.79 -12.78 2.16
N ILE A 567 6.65 -13.08 1.18
CA ILE A 567 6.34 -12.96 -0.26
C ILE A 567 5.19 -13.91 -0.65
N THR A 568 5.22 -15.14 -0.13
CA THR A 568 4.22 -16.17 -0.44
C THR A 568 2.85 -15.83 0.14
N LYS A 569 2.78 -15.41 1.42
CA LYS A 569 1.53 -15.00 2.08
C LYS A 569 0.81 -13.91 1.31
N ARG A 570 1.56 -12.92 0.82
CA ARG A 570 1.03 -11.82 0.01
C ARG A 570 0.58 -12.25 -1.37
N SER A 571 1.29 -13.19 -1.99
CA SER A 571 0.87 -13.80 -3.26
C SER A 571 -0.50 -14.50 -3.16
N LEU A 572 -0.90 -14.93 -1.96
CA LEU A 572 -2.18 -15.58 -1.70
C LEU A 572 -3.28 -14.59 -1.23
N GLY A 573 -2.97 -13.29 -1.11
CA GLY A 573 -3.92 -12.27 -0.64
C GLY A 573 -4.26 -12.35 0.86
N LEU A 574 -3.51 -13.14 1.62
CA LEU A 574 -3.74 -13.47 3.05
C LEU A 574 -3.23 -12.38 4.00
#